data_AF-A0A955WVN9-F1
#
_entry.id   AF-A0A955WVN9-F1
#
_cell.length_a   1.000
_cell.length_b   1.000
_cell.length_c   1.000
_cell.angle_alpha   90.00
_cell.angle_beta   90.00
_cell.angle_gamma   90.00
#
_symmetry.space_group_name_H-M   'P 1'
#
loop_
_entity.id
_entity.type
_entity.pdbx_description
1 polymer ?
#
loop_
_entity_poly.entity_id
_entity_poly.type
_entity_poly.pdbx_seq_one_letter_code
_entity_poly.pdbx_strand_id
1 'polypeptide(L)'
;TAARCGTERPMSTPVNSGAIHVVASPRGHGKTTEMVKRCAAINAGPRQVAYIVTLDRRRALNIQRIAESLGLSERVPFPITLPELLRGQVGRWVSSLLFDDVDDMLRLIGGQRSVAAFSYSSETTDG
;
A
#
# COMPACT_ATOMS: atom_id res chain seq x y z
N THR A 1 48.58 -26.12 1.52
CA THR A 1 47.40 -26.30 0.64
C THR A 1 46.17 -25.99 1.46
N ALA A 2 45.59 -24.80 1.29
CA ALA A 2 44.55 -24.25 2.16
C ALA A 2 43.21 -24.25 1.41
N ALA A 3 42.20 -24.94 1.96
CA ALA A 3 40.81 -24.83 1.53
C ALA A 3 40.05 -24.00 2.59
N ARG A 4 39.71 -22.75 2.25
CA ARG A 4 38.80 -21.92 3.04
C ARG A 4 37.38 -22.39 2.74
N CYS A 5 36.74 -22.99 3.74
CA CYS A 5 35.31 -23.26 3.79
C CYS A 5 34.57 -21.91 3.73
N GLY A 6 33.79 -21.70 2.66
CA GLY A 6 33.05 -20.47 2.43
C GLY A 6 31.95 -20.31 3.46
N THR A 7 32.02 -19.26 4.25
CA THR A 7 30.89 -18.79 5.03
C THR A 7 29.84 -18.24 4.07
N GLU A 8 28.65 -18.83 4.11
CA GLU A 8 27.48 -18.41 3.37
C GLU A 8 27.23 -16.91 3.62
N ARG A 9 27.13 -16.14 2.53
CA ARG A 9 26.73 -14.75 2.62
C ARG A 9 25.28 -14.73 3.13
N PRO A 10 24.93 -13.86 4.09
CA PRO A 10 23.53 -13.66 4.45
C PRO A 10 22.77 -13.28 3.18
N MET A 11 21.63 -13.96 2.95
CA MET A 11 20.69 -13.63 1.89
C MET A 11 20.52 -12.12 1.84
N SER A 12 20.91 -11.53 0.72
CA SER A 12 20.61 -10.15 0.41
C SER A 12 19.10 -9.98 0.54
N THR A 13 18.67 -9.16 1.49
CA THR A 13 17.30 -8.68 1.57
C THR A 13 16.92 -8.16 0.17
N PRO A 14 15.81 -8.64 -0.44
CA PRO A 14 15.40 -8.11 -1.72
C PRO A 14 15.17 -6.62 -1.56
N VAL A 15 15.89 -5.84 -2.37
CA VAL A 15 15.52 -4.45 -2.65
C VAL A 15 14.12 -4.54 -3.26
N ASN A 16 13.11 -3.98 -2.58
CA ASN A 16 11.73 -3.96 -3.05
C ASN A 16 11.69 -3.31 -4.44
N SER A 17 11.65 -4.13 -5.49
CA SER A 17 11.09 -3.72 -6.78
C SER A 17 9.68 -3.21 -6.49
N GLY A 18 9.38 -1.96 -6.88
CA GLY A 18 8.10 -1.28 -6.65
C GLY A 18 6.94 -1.95 -7.39
N ALA A 19 6.58 -3.16 -6.98
CA ALA A 19 5.50 -3.93 -7.56
C ALA A 19 4.15 -3.30 -7.21
N ILE A 20 3.28 -3.17 -8.21
CA ILE A 20 1.90 -2.72 -8.02
C ILE A 20 1.01 -3.95 -7.92
N HIS A 21 0.29 -4.08 -6.81
CA HIS A 21 -0.68 -5.15 -6.61
C HIS A 21 -2.11 -4.60 -6.66
N VAL A 22 -2.88 -4.98 -7.68
CA VAL A 22 -4.26 -4.52 -7.88
C VAL A 22 -5.24 -5.55 -7.30
N VAL A 23 -6.07 -5.10 -6.35
CA VAL A 23 -7.16 -5.93 -5.79
C VAL A 23 -8.49 -5.41 -6.31
N ALA A 24 -9.12 -6.16 -7.22
CA ALA A 24 -10.43 -5.85 -7.77
C ALA A 24 -11.48 -6.86 -7.28
N SER A 25 -12.60 -6.33 -6.79
CA SER A 25 -13.79 -7.11 -6.43
C SER A 25 -15.01 -6.19 -6.44
N PRO A 26 -16.24 -6.73 -6.49
CA PRO A 26 -17.45 -5.93 -6.39
C PRO A 26 -17.56 -5.20 -5.02
N ARG A 27 -18.47 -4.23 -4.93
CA ARG A 27 -18.76 -3.53 -3.66
C ARG A 27 -19.28 -4.51 -2.62
N GLY A 28 -18.96 -4.25 -1.35
CA GLY A 28 -19.43 -5.08 -0.22
C GLY A 28 -18.60 -6.32 0.08
N HIS A 29 -17.58 -6.66 -0.72
CA HIS A 29 -16.72 -7.84 -0.50
C HIS A 29 -15.55 -7.61 0.48
N GLY A 30 -15.60 -6.56 1.30
CA GLY A 30 -14.61 -6.36 2.37
C GLY A 30 -13.22 -5.88 1.93
N LYS A 31 -13.06 -5.31 0.72
CA LYS A 31 -11.75 -4.77 0.25
C LYS A 31 -11.13 -3.81 1.25
N THR A 32 -11.90 -2.85 1.75
CA THR A 32 -11.41 -1.87 2.72
C THR A 32 -10.99 -2.54 4.03
N THR A 33 -11.75 -3.53 4.51
CA THR A 33 -11.39 -4.34 5.69
C THR A 33 -10.08 -5.09 5.48
N GLU A 34 -9.91 -5.72 4.32
CA GLU A 34 -8.68 -6.45 3.96
C GLU A 34 -7.48 -5.50 3.82
N MET A 35 -7.67 -4.34 3.20
CA MET A 35 -6.67 -3.28 3.11
C MET A 35 -6.22 -2.79 4.50
N VAL A 36 -7.15 -2.58 5.43
CA VAL A 36 -6.85 -2.20 6.81
C VAL A 36 -6.01 -3.27 7.51
N LYS A 37 -6.38 -4.55 7.36
CA LYS A 37 -5.60 -5.67 7.92
C LYS A 37 -4.18 -5.72 7.33
N ARG A 38 -4.04 -5.55 6.01
CA ARG A 38 -2.74 -5.52 5.33
C ARG A 38 -1.88 -4.35 5.78
N CYS A 39 -2.46 -3.16 5.92
CA CYS A 39 -1.75 -1.99 6.45
C CYS A 39 -1.22 -2.26 7.85
N ALA A 40 -2.06 -2.79 8.75
CA ALA A 40 -1.65 -3.15 10.10
C ALA A 40 -0.55 -4.22 10.13
N ALA A 41 -0.61 -5.21 9.23
CA ALA A 41 0.38 -6.26 9.11
C ALA A 41 1.74 -5.72 8.63
N ILE A 42 1.75 -4.83 7.62
CA ILE A 42 2.98 -4.17 7.14
C ILE A 42 3.60 -3.34 8.27
N ASN A 43 2.79 -2.55 8.98
CA ASN A 43 3.26 -1.69 10.07
C ASN A 43 3.73 -2.45 11.31
N ALA A 44 3.42 -3.75 11.43
CA ALA A 44 3.98 -4.60 12.47
C ALA A 44 5.41 -5.06 12.14
N GLY A 45 5.85 -4.94 10.88
CA GLY A 45 7.19 -5.31 10.43
C GLY A 45 8.27 -4.31 10.85
N PRO A 46 9.51 -4.76 11.09
CA PRO A 46 10.60 -3.85 11.42
C PRO A 46 10.92 -2.91 10.25
N ARG A 47 10.94 -1.60 10.52
CA ARG A 47 11.29 -0.56 9.54
C ARG A 47 10.38 -0.52 8.29
N GLN A 48 9.15 -1.02 8.40
CA GLN A 48 8.15 -0.90 7.33
C GLN A 48 7.05 0.07 7.78
N VAL A 49 6.68 0.98 6.88
CA VAL A 49 5.61 1.96 7.13
C VAL A 49 4.71 2.00 5.91
N ALA A 50 3.44 1.74 6.15
CA ALA A 50 2.36 1.76 5.19
C ALA A 50 1.35 2.84 5.56
N TYR A 51 0.93 3.61 4.55
CA TYR A 51 -0.19 4.54 4.66
C TYR A 51 -1.34 4.13 3.75
N ILE A 52 -2.55 4.27 4.28
CA ILE A 52 -3.77 4.20 3.48
C ILE A 52 -4.04 5.58 2.88
N VAL A 53 -4.22 5.62 1.56
CA VAL A 53 -4.60 6.78 0.78
C VAL A 53 -6.07 6.63 0.42
N THR A 54 -6.85 7.68 0.62
CA THR A 54 -8.28 7.69 0.28
C THR A 54 -8.68 8.99 -0.41
N LEU A 55 -9.86 9.04 -1.01
CA LEU A 55 -10.27 10.21 -1.80
C LEU A 55 -10.47 11.46 -0.93
N ASP A 56 -11.12 11.28 0.21
CA ASP A 56 -11.64 12.38 1.03
C ASP A 56 -11.66 12.03 2.52
N ARG A 57 -11.81 13.06 3.37
CA ARG A 57 -11.77 12.92 4.82
C ARG A 57 -12.93 12.07 5.38
N ARG A 58 -14.08 12.03 4.69
CA ARG A 58 -15.22 11.20 5.12
C ARG A 58 -14.87 9.72 4.96
N ARG A 59 -14.23 9.33 3.87
CA ARG A 59 -13.73 7.96 3.67
C ARG A 59 -12.59 7.64 4.65
N ALA A 60 -11.71 8.59 4.95
CA ALA A 60 -10.66 8.41 5.96
C ALA A 60 -11.25 8.06 7.33
N LEU A 61 -12.29 8.79 7.76
CA LEU A 61 -13.01 8.49 8.99
C LEU A 61 -13.67 7.11 8.97
N ASN A 62 -14.20 6.68 7.83
CA ASN A 62 -14.78 5.34 7.70
C ASN A 62 -13.73 4.23 7.85
N ILE A 63 -12.58 4.39 7.19
CA ILE A 63 -11.44 3.46 7.31
C ILE A 63 -10.93 3.42 8.75
N GLN A 64 -10.82 4.57 9.41
CA GLN A 64 -10.43 4.67 10.81
C GLN A 64 -11.39 3.89 11.73
N ARG A 65 -12.71 4.06 11.54
CA ARG A 65 -13.72 3.29 12.30
C ARG A 65 -13.60 1.78 12.07
N ILE A 66 -13.29 1.37 10.83
CA ILE A 66 -13.02 -0.03 10.53
C ILE A 66 -11.79 -0.51 11.31
N ALA A 67 -10.68 0.24 11.31
CA ALA A 67 -9.48 -0.10 12.07
C ALA A 67 -9.77 -0.22 13.58
N GLU A 68 -10.54 0.71 14.14
CA GLU A 68 -10.99 0.67 15.54
C GLU A 68 -11.84 -0.57 15.83
N SER A 69 -12.82 -0.88 14.97
CA SER A 69 -13.68 -2.06 15.14
C SER A 69 -12.91 -3.39 15.09
N LEU A 70 -11.72 -3.39 14.47
CA LEU A 70 -10.83 -4.55 14.37
C LEU A 70 -9.75 -4.57 15.47
N GLY A 71 -9.69 -3.54 16.34
CA GLY A 71 -8.61 -3.41 17.33
C GLY A 71 -7.24 -3.14 16.72
N LEU A 72 -7.20 -2.49 15.54
CA LEU A 72 -5.97 -2.22 14.78
C LEU A 72 -5.60 -0.73 14.74
N SER A 73 -6.31 0.13 15.47
CA SER A 73 -6.13 1.59 15.44
C SER A 73 -4.72 2.05 15.79
N GLU A 74 -4.01 1.34 16.67
CA GLU A 74 -2.62 1.66 17.02
C GLU A 74 -1.61 1.34 15.90
N ARG A 75 -1.99 0.44 14.98
CA ARG A 75 -1.13 -0.03 13.88
C ARG A 75 -1.50 0.56 12.53
N VAL A 76 -2.64 1.22 12.44
CA VAL A 76 -3.15 1.84 11.21
C VAL A 76 -3.18 3.34 11.45
N PRO A 77 -2.18 4.10 10.94
CA PRO A 77 -2.20 5.55 11.00
C PRO A 77 -3.47 6.10 10.37
N PHE A 78 -3.89 7.29 10.81
CA PHE A 78 -5.03 7.96 10.21
C PHE A 78 -4.81 8.09 8.68
N PRO A 79 -5.77 7.66 7.84
CA PRO A 79 -5.58 7.69 6.39
C PRO A 79 -5.37 9.12 5.87
N ILE A 80 -4.49 9.24 4.90
CA ILE A 80 -4.26 10.50 4.19
C ILE A 80 -5.18 10.58 2.99
N THR A 81 -5.59 11.80 2.64
CA THR A 81 -6.37 12.02 1.42
C THR A 81 -5.46 12.15 0.20
N LEU A 82 -5.98 11.87 -0.99
CA LEU A 82 -5.24 12.02 -2.24
C LEU A 82 -4.71 13.46 -2.42
N PRO A 83 -5.48 14.54 -2.16
CA PRO A 83 -4.93 15.89 -2.22
C PRO A 83 -3.80 16.15 -1.21
N GLU A 84 -3.83 15.55 -0.03
CA GLU A 84 -2.75 15.65 0.97
C GLU A 84 -1.49 14.93 0.49
N LEU A 85 -1.64 13.73 -0.07
CA LEU A 85 -0.55 12.99 -0.70
C LEU A 85 0.09 13.80 -1.84
N LEU A 86 -0.72 14.36 -2.75
CA LEU A 86 -0.23 15.14 -3.90
C LEU A 86 0.49 16.43 -3.49
N ARG A 87 0.21 16.97 -2.29
CA ARG A 87 0.96 18.11 -1.72
C ARG A 87 2.27 17.70 -1.05
N GLY A 88 2.65 16.42 -1.08
CA GLY A 88 3.90 15.92 -0.53
C GLY A 88 3.89 15.72 0.98
N GLN A 89 2.72 15.49 1.59
CA GLN A 89 2.62 15.27 3.04
C GLN A 89 3.07 13.87 3.50
N VAL A 90 3.60 13.04 2.59
CA VAL A 90 4.12 11.71 2.89
C VAL A 90 5.65 11.74 2.91
N GLY A 91 6.22 11.31 4.04
CA GLY A 91 7.66 11.25 4.23
C GLY A 91 8.34 10.14 3.42
N ARG A 92 9.63 10.32 3.14
CA ARG A 92 10.47 9.35 2.40
C ARG A 92 10.63 7.98 3.09
N TRP A 93 10.28 7.89 4.37
CA TRP A 93 10.35 6.64 5.15
C TRP A 93 9.15 5.71 4.93
N VAL A 94 8.13 6.14 4.19
CA VAL A 94 6.97 5.30 3.87
C VAL A 94 7.35 4.32 2.76
N SER A 95 7.33 3.02 3.09
CA SER A 95 7.70 1.95 2.19
C SER A 95 6.54 1.49 1.30
N SER A 96 5.29 1.77 1.68
CA SER A 96 4.12 1.27 0.96
C SER A 96 2.93 2.23 1.03
N LEU A 97 2.19 2.34 -0.07
CA LEU A 97 0.93 3.07 -0.16
C LEU A 97 -0.19 2.11 -0.53
N LEU A 98 -1.29 2.14 0.21
CA LEU A 98 -2.49 1.37 -0.06
C LEU A 98 -3.59 2.33 -0.48
N PHE A 99 -4.07 2.24 -1.72
CA PHE A 99 -5.09 3.14 -2.23
C PHE A 99 -6.47 2.51 -2.14
N ASP A 100 -7.40 3.19 -1.48
CA ASP A 100 -8.82 2.82 -1.42
C ASP A 100 -9.59 3.50 -2.56
N ASP A 101 -10.51 2.76 -3.21
CA ASP A 101 -11.34 3.26 -4.31
C ASP A 101 -10.54 3.98 -5.42
N VAL A 102 -9.49 3.33 -5.94
CA VAL A 102 -8.61 3.85 -7.00
C VAL A 102 -9.39 4.37 -8.22
N ASP A 103 -10.50 3.73 -8.58
CA ASP A 103 -11.33 4.17 -9.70
C ASP A 103 -11.88 5.60 -9.50
N ASP A 104 -12.31 5.93 -8.29
CA ASP A 104 -12.82 7.27 -7.96
C ASP A 104 -11.68 8.30 -7.95
N MET A 105 -10.48 7.90 -7.52
CA MET A 105 -9.29 8.75 -7.57
C MET A 105 -8.87 9.06 -9.00
N LEU A 106 -8.84 8.05 -9.86
CA LEU A 106 -8.53 8.20 -11.28
C LEU A 106 -9.56 9.11 -11.96
N ARG A 107 -10.85 8.99 -11.61
CA ARG A 107 -11.89 9.90 -12.08
C ARG A 107 -11.66 11.34 -11.60
N LEU A 108 -11.29 11.53 -10.34
CA LEU A 108 -10.98 12.86 -9.81
C LEU A 108 -9.81 13.51 -10.58
N ILE A 109 -8.75 12.74 -10.85
CA ILE A 109 -7.59 13.20 -11.61
C ILE A 109 -7.96 13.51 -13.07
N GLY A 110 -8.75 12.65 -13.70
CA GLY A 110 -9.19 12.82 -15.09
C GLY A 110 -10.15 13.99 -15.31
N GLY A 111 -10.93 14.35 -14.30
CA GLY A 111 -11.97 15.37 -14.38
C GLY A 111 -13.12 14.92 -15.27
N GLN A 112 -13.44 15.71 -16.31
CA GLN A 112 -14.50 15.38 -17.27
C GLN A 112 -14.06 14.47 -18.43
N ARG A 113 -12.83 13.95 -18.38
CA ARG A 113 -12.25 13.13 -19.45
C ARG A 113 -12.56 11.65 -19.25
N SER A 114 -12.60 10.89 -20.35
CA SER A 114 -12.53 9.43 -20.27
C SER A 114 -11.16 9.00 -19.75
N VAL A 115 -11.13 8.02 -18.85
CA VAL A 115 -9.90 7.54 -18.21
C VAL A 115 -9.71 6.06 -18.55
N ALA A 116 -8.57 5.75 -19.15
CA ALA A 116 -8.07 4.38 -19.32
C ALA A 116 -6.78 4.23 -18.52
N ALA A 117 -6.68 3.16 -17.72
CA ALA A 117 -5.50 2.83 -16.95
C ALA A 117 -4.95 1.48 -17.41
N PHE A 118 -3.65 1.46 -17.73
CA PHE A 118 -2.93 0.26 -18.16
C PHE A 118 -1.86 -0.04 -17.11
N SER A 119 -1.76 -1.30 -16.69
CA SER A 119 -0.74 -1.75 -15.74
C SER A 119 -0.02 -2.95 -16.35
N TYR A 120 1.31 -2.95 -16.25
CA TYR A 120 2.18 -4.03 -16.69
C TYR A 120 3.04 -4.43 -15.50
N SER A 121 3.01 -5.71 -15.12
CA SER A 121 3.94 -6.29 -14.16
C SER A 121 5.07 -6.96 -14.93
N SER A 122 6.31 -6.54 -14.68
CA SER A 122 7.47 -7.34 -15.08
C SER A 122 7.58 -8.49 -14.07
N GLU A 123 7.04 -9.65 -14.41
CA GLU A 123 7.46 -10.89 -13.73
C GLU A 123 8.92 -11.11 -14.09
N THR A 124 9.83 -11.03 -13.12
CA THR A 124 11.15 -11.64 -13.26
C THR A 124 10.92 -13.13 -13.34
N THR A 125 10.94 -13.67 -14.57
CA THR A 125 11.09 -15.10 -14.80
C THR A 125 12.50 -15.45 -14.36
N ASP A 126 12.64 -15.92 -13.12
CA ASP A 126 13.86 -16.60 -12.69
C ASP A 126 13.97 -17.86 -13.55
N GLY A 127 14.91 -17.84 -14.50
CA GLY A 127 15.29 -18.99 -15.33
C GLY A 127 16.25 -19.92 -14.62
#